data_AF-A0A1F5C4B4-F1
#
_entry.id   AF-A0A1F5C4B4-F1
#
_cell.length_a   1.000
_cell.length_b   1.000
_cell.length_c   1.000
_cell.angle_alpha   90.00
_cell.angle_beta   90.00
_cell.angle_gamma   90.00
#
_symmetry.space_group_name_H-M   'P 1'
#
loop_
_entity.id
_entity.type
_entity.pdbx_description
1 polymer ?
#
loop_
_entity_poly.entity_id
_entity_poly.type
_entity_poly.pdbx_seq_one_letter_code
_entity_poly.pdbx_strand_id
1 'polypeptide(L)'
;MTEKFRFLDHTADAKFQAYGRTLEEAFANAALATVSLMWEPAGVEKKIDRSVDVQGRDLEQLLVRFLGEIIYLLETRSFLVAAVNELTIEKTDEGFRLQAVFRGDDRPARYAIFGEVKAVTYNEMKIDQGCPVTVQVVVDV
;
A
#
# COMPACT_ATOMS: atom_id res chain seq x y z
N MET A 1 -6.67 -18.81 2.65
CA MET A 1 -5.40 -18.17 3.07
C MET A 1 -5.70 -17.17 4.15
N THR A 2 -4.85 -17.14 5.18
CA THR A 2 -5.03 -16.30 6.39
C THR A 2 -3.96 -15.22 6.51
N GLU A 3 -2.86 -15.32 5.75
CA GLU A 3 -1.76 -14.37 5.74
C GLU A 3 -2.04 -13.24 4.74
N LYS A 4 -1.91 -11.98 5.18
CA LYS A 4 -2.12 -10.79 4.35
C LYS A 4 -0.85 -10.41 3.57
N PHE A 5 0.29 -10.44 4.24
CA PHE A 5 1.59 -10.18 3.66
C PHE A 5 2.69 -10.76 4.55
N ARG A 6 3.89 -10.86 4.00
CA ARG A 6 5.12 -11.19 4.72
C ARG A 6 6.27 -10.30 4.25
N PHE A 7 7.17 -9.96 5.17
CA PHE A 7 8.44 -9.32 4.84
C PHE A 7 9.46 -10.36 4.39
N LEU A 8 10.35 -9.97 3.48
CA LEU A 8 11.39 -10.81 2.91
C LEU A 8 12.74 -10.16 3.16
N ASP A 9 13.78 -10.98 3.36
CA ASP A 9 15.15 -10.49 3.52
C ASP A 9 15.59 -9.71 2.28
N HIS A 10 16.10 -8.51 2.51
CA HIS A 10 16.70 -7.67 1.48
C HIS A 10 17.82 -6.82 2.10
N THR A 11 18.93 -6.67 1.39
CA THR A 11 20.22 -6.25 1.99
C THR A 11 20.35 -4.76 2.26
N ALA A 12 19.50 -3.91 1.67
CA ALA A 12 19.57 -2.45 1.78
C ALA A 12 18.17 -1.82 1.87
N ASP A 13 17.27 -2.23 0.97
CA ASP A 13 15.86 -1.82 0.96
C ASP A 13 14.97 -2.79 1.75
N ALA A 14 13.69 -2.44 1.92
CA ALA A 14 12.69 -3.37 2.44
C ALA A 14 11.93 -4.07 1.31
N LYS A 15 11.66 -5.36 1.48
CA LYS A 15 10.91 -6.18 0.52
C LYS A 15 9.75 -6.88 1.20
N PHE A 16 8.60 -6.92 0.53
CA PHE A 16 7.45 -7.66 1.01
C PHE A 16 6.71 -8.36 -0.12
N GLN A 17 5.93 -9.37 0.26
CA GLN A 17 4.96 -10.01 -0.60
C GLN A 17 3.59 -9.98 0.08
N ALA A 18 2.59 -9.42 -0.60
CA ALA A 18 1.20 -9.37 -0.19
C ALA A 18 0.34 -10.36 -0.99
N TYR A 19 -0.76 -10.80 -0.38
CA TYR A 19 -1.63 -11.85 -0.89
C TYR A 19 -3.07 -11.39 -0.92
N GLY A 20 -3.87 -11.93 -1.83
CA GLY A 20 -5.31 -11.69 -1.88
C GLY A 20 -6.05 -12.79 -2.63
N ARG A 21 -7.36 -12.90 -2.38
CA ARG A 21 -8.27 -13.71 -3.20
C ARG A 21 -8.59 -12.98 -4.50
N THR A 22 -8.50 -11.65 -4.49
CA THR A 22 -8.63 -10.79 -5.66
C THR A 22 -7.44 -9.85 -5.75
N LEU A 23 -7.30 -9.18 -6.90
CA LEU A 23 -6.29 -8.17 -7.12
C LEU A 23 -6.43 -7.01 -6.13
N GLU A 24 -7.66 -6.59 -5.87
CA GLU A 24 -7.99 -5.53 -4.93
C GLU A 24 -7.57 -5.88 -3.51
N GLU A 25 -7.83 -7.12 -3.06
CA GLU A 25 -7.41 -7.59 -1.75
C GLU A 25 -5.87 -7.62 -1.64
N ALA A 26 -5.17 -8.07 -2.69
CA ALA A 26 -3.71 -8.08 -2.71
C ALA A 26 -3.12 -6.67 -2.67
N PHE A 27 -3.70 -5.71 -3.40
CA PHE A 27 -3.29 -4.30 -3.38
C PHE A 27 -3.57 -3.64 -2.02
N ALA A 28 -4.73 -3.89 -1.42
CA ALA A 28 -5.05 -3.41 -0.08
C ALA A 28 -4.07 -3.96 0.96
N ASN A 29 -3.70 -5.24 0.86
CA ASN A 29 -2.70 -5.85 1.74
C ASN A 29 -1.28 -5.34 1.47
N ALA A 30 -0.94 -4.99 0.22
CA ALA A 30 0.33 -4.32 -0.10
C ALA A 30 0.42 -2.94 0.56
N ALA A 31 -0.68 -2.17 0.56
CA ALA A 31 -0.74 -0.90 1.29
C ALA A 31 -0.53 -1.08 2.80
N LEU A 32 -1.15 -2.12 3.40
CA LEU A 32 -0.91 -2.44 4.81
C LEU A 32 0.53 -2.88 5.08
N ALA A 33 1.17 -3.59 4.15
CA ALA A 33 2.58 -3.96 4.26
C ALA A 33 3.49 -2.72 4.25
N THR A 34 3.26 -1.78 3.33
CA THR A 34 3.99 -0.50 3.27
C THR A 34 3.84 0.29 4.57
N VAL A 35 2.62 0.41 5.08
CA VAL A 35 2.35 1.07 6.37
C VAL A 35 3.10 0.41 7.52
N SER A 36 3.10 -0.93 7.55
CA SER A 36 3.71 -1.72 8.64
C SER A 36 5.24 -1.65 8.67
N LEU A 37 5.87 -1.09 7.63
CA LEU A 37 7.30 -0.74 7.65
C LEU A 37 7.59 0.55 8.44
N MET A 38 6.59 1.42 8.61
CA MET A 38 6.77 2.75 9.17
C MET A 38 6.10 2.93 10.55
N TRP A 39 4.91 2.37 10.76
CA TRP A 39 4.19 2.40 12.05
C TRP A 39 3.30 1.16 12.25
N GLU A 40 2.73 1.02 13.44
CA GLU A 40 1.78 -0.06 13.76
C GLU A 40 0.34 0.36 13.39
N PRO A 41 -0.26 -0.14 12.29
CA PRO A 41 -1.59 0.28 11.85
C PRO A 41 -2.70 -0.07 12.85
N ALA A 42 -2.55 -1.13 13.66
CA ALA A 42 -3.56 -1.52 14.65
C ALA A 42 -3.69 -0.50 15.80
N GLY A 43 -2.62 0.28 16.06
CA GLY A 43 -2.60 1.31 17.09
C GLY A 43 -3.19 2.65 16.64
N VAL A 44 -3.44 2.84 15.34
CA VAL A 44 -3.92 4.10 14.77
C VAL A 44 -5.44 4.13 14.74
N GLU A 45 -6.04 5.22 15.22
CA GLU A 45 -7.49 5.41 15.20
C GLU A 45 -8.00 5.65 13.77
N LYS A 46 -9.18 5.12 13.43
CA LYS A 46 -9.80 5.23 12.09
C LYS A 46 -10.86 6.33 12.07
N LYS A 47 -10.44 7.57 12.33
CA LYS A 47 -11.35 8.72 12.53
C LYS A 47 -11.58 9.56 11.28
N ILE A 48 -10.61 9.55 10.38
CA ILE A 48 -10.58 10.40 9.18
C ILE A 48 -10.45 9.50 7.96
N ASP A 49 -11.21 9.85 6.92
CA ASP A 49 -11.22 9.16 5.64
C ASP A 49 -10.51 10.03 4.59
N ARG A 50 -9.63 9.40 3.82
CA ARG A 50 -8.92 10.01 2.69
C ARG A 50 -9.15 9.15 1.46
N SER A 51 -9.94 9.67 0.52
CA SER A 51 -10.15 9.03 -0.77
C SER A 51 -8.89 9.13 -1.63
N VAL A 52 -8.59 8.05 -2.33
CA VAL A 52 -7.50 7.94 -3.28
C VAL A 52 -8.08 7.56 -4.64
N ASP A 53 -7.61 8.21 -5.69
CA ASP A 53 -7.99 7.96 -7.07
C ASP A 53 -6.74 8.10 -7.94
N VAL A 54 -6.22 6.96 -8.41
CA VAL A 54 -4.99 6.91 -9.20
C VAL A 54 -5.21 6.15 -10.50
N GLN A 55 -4.44 6.51 -11.51
CA GLN A 55 -4.47 5.87 -12.82
C GLN A 55 -3.08 5.39 -13.20
N GLY A 56 -3.00 4.25 -13.87
CA GLY A 56 -1.76 3.66 -14.37
C GLY A 56 -1.97 3.02 -15.72
N ARG A 57 -0.99 3.15 -16.62
CA ARG A 57 -0.98 2.51 -17.94
C ARG A 57 -0.97 0.97 -17.86
N ASP A 58 -0.50 0.43 -16.74
CA ASP A 58 -0.42 -0.98 -16.39
C ASP A 58 -0.59 -1.14 -14.86
N LEU A 59 -0.73 -2.39 -14.39
CA LEU A 59 -0.94 -2.70 -12.97
C LEU A 59 0.27 -2.33 -12.09
N GLU A 60 1.49 -2.42 -12.63
CA GLU A 60 2.70 -2.08 -11.89
C GLU A 60 2.76 -0.58 -11.60
N GLN A 61 2.53 0.25 -12.61
CA GLN A 61 2.45 1.70 -12.45
C GLN A 61 1.28 2.10 -11.54
N LEU A 62 0.14 1.41 -11.65
CA LEU A 62 -1.01 1.64 -10.77
C LEU A 62 -0.64 1.37 -9.30
N LEU A 63 0.07 0.26 -9.03
CA LEU A 63 0.52 -0.10 -7.70
C LEU A 63 1.53 0.90 -7.14
N VAL A 64 2.54 1.30 -7.93
CA VAL A 64 3.54 2.29 -7.52
C VAL A 64 2.87 3.60 -7.11
N ARG A 65 1.93 4.09 -7.92
CA ARG A 65 1.18 5.32 -7.61
C ARG A 65 0.34 5.15 -6.36
N PHE A 66 -0.42 4.06 -6.25
CA PHE A 66 -1.28 3.80 -5.10
C PHE A 66 -0.52 3.72 -3.78
N LEU A 67 0.59 2.98 -3.73
CA LEU A 67 1.42 2.88 -2.54
C LEU A 67 2.16 4.19 -2.25
N GLY A 68 2.53 4.95 -3.29
CA GLY A 68 3.12 6.29 -3.16
C GLY A 68 2.19 7.31 -2.50
N GLU A 69 0.88 7.18 -2.64
CA GLU A 69 -0.09 8.05 -1.95
C GLU A 69 0.02 7.94 -0.42
N ILE A 70 0.41 6.78 0.11
CA ILE A 70 0.63 6.60 1.56
C ILE A 70 1.79 7.48 2.04
N ILE A 71 2.88 7.50 1.27
CA ILE A 71 4.07 8.31 1.55
C ILE A 71 3.70 9.78 1.45
N TYR A 72 3.02 10.18 0.37
CA TYR A 72 2.54 11.55 0.19
C TYR A 72 1.66 12.02 1.37
N LEU A 73 0.72 11.19 1.82
CA LEU A 73 -0.18 11.51 2.93
C LEU A 73 0.57 11.66 4.25
N LEU A 74 1.57 10.82 4.51
CA LEU A 74 2.43 10.96 5.68
C LEU A 74 3.19 12.30 5.64
N GLU A 75 3.94 12.54 4.57
CA GLU A 75 4.87 13.68 4.47
C GLU A 75 4.16 15.03 4.39
N THR A 76 3.07 15.10 3.63
CA THR A 76 2.41 16.38 3.33
C THR A 76 1.20 16.67 4.21
N ARG A 77 0.54 15.61 4.73
CA ARG A 77 -0.69 15.74 5.52
C ARG A 77 -0.53 15.21 6.94
N SER A 78 0.63 14.66 7.32
CA SER A 78 0.84 14.05 8.63
C SER A 78 -0.20 12.95 8.92
N PHE A 79 -0.69 12.28 7.88
CA PHE A 79 -1.78 11.32 7.99
C PHE A 79 -1.26 9.88 8.02
N LEU A 80 -1.61 9.16 9.09
CA LEU A 80 -1.26 7.75 9.27
C LEU A 80 -2.43 6.89 8.85
N VAL A 81 -2.21 6.08 7.82
CA VAL A 81 -3.16 5.07 7.35
C VAL A 81 -3.23 3.92 8.35
N ALA A 82 -4.44 3.48 8.69
CA ALA A 82 -4.72 2.37 9.60
C ALA A 82 -5.53 1.24 8.92
N ALA A 83 -6.28 1.56 7.86
CA ALA A 83 -7.02 0.60 7.06
C ALA A 83 -7.23 1.11 5.63
N VAL A 84 -7.43 0.17 4.72
CA VAL A 84 -7.80 0.41 3.33
C VAL A 84 -9.17 -0.20 3.09
N ASN A 85 -10.12 0.63 2.67
CA ASN A 85 -11.49 0.25 2.42
C ASN A 85 -11.88 0.58 0.97
N GLU A 86 -12.95 -0.07 0.49
CA GLU A 86 -13.61 0.29 -0.78
C GLU A 86 -12.64 0.33 -1.97
N LEU A 87 -11.62 -0.53 -1.96
CA LEU A 87 -10.64 -0.58 -3.04
C LEU A 87 -11.26 -1.27 -4.26
N THR A 88 -11.32 -0.55 -5.37
CA THR A 88 -11.76 -1.05 -6.68
C THR A 88 -10.68 -0.82 -7.72
N ILE A 89 -10.53 -1.77 -8.64
CA ILE A 89 -9.63 -1.65 -9.79
C ILE A 89 -10.44 -1.88 -11.06
N GLU A 90 -10.46 -0.90 -11.94
CA GLU A 90 -11.21 -0.94 -13.19
C GLU A 90 -10.26 -0.76 -14.38
N LYS A 91 -10.50 -1.53 -15.45
CA LYS A 91 -9.81 -1.33 -16.72
C LYS A 91 -10.48 -0.18 -17.47
N THR A 92 -9.67 0.76 -17.96
CA THR A 92 -10.11 1.92 -18.75
C THR A 92 -9.53 1.84 -20.16
N ASP A 93 -9.94 2.74 -21.06
CA ASP A 93 -9.38 2.82 -22.41
C ASP A 93 -7.89 3.18 -22.41
N GLU A 94 -7.42 3.87 -21.36
CA GLU A 94 -6.04 4.37 -21.22
C GLU A 94 -5.17 3.51 -20.28
N GLY A 95 -5.72 2.43 -19.71
CA GLY A 95 -5.02 1.54 -18.80
C GLY A 95 -5.92 1.03 -17.67
N PHE A 96 -5.58 1.42 -16.44
CA PHE A 96 -6.28 1.03 -15.22
C PHE A 96 -6.51 2.24 -14.32
N ARG A 97 -7.60 2.20 -13.56
CA ARG A 97 -7.92 3.15 -12.50
C ARG A 97 -8.16 2.40 -11.20
N LEU A 98 -7.64 2.93 -10.11
CA LEU A 98 -7.85 2.44 -8.76
C LEU A 98 -8.48 3.53 -7.92
N GLN A 99 -9.57 3.17 -7.25
CA GLN A 99 -10.18 4.02 -6.24
C GLN A 99 -10.15 3.29 -4.90
N ALA A 100 -9.89 4.01 -3.81
CA ALA A 100 -9.87 3.43 -2.47
C ALA A 100 -10.14 4.50 -1.41
N VAL A 101 -10.41 4.07 -0.18
CA VAL A 101 -10.52 4.93 1.00
C VAL A 101 -9.51 4.49 2.04
N PHE A 102 -8.55 5.35 2.34
CA PHE A 102 -7.69 5.19 3.50
C PHE A 102 -8.38 5.73 4.75
N ARG A 103 -8.47 4.91 5.80
CA ARG A 103 -8.96 5.33 7.12
C ARG A 103 -7.82 5.45 8.09
N GLY A 104 -7.79 6.52 8.89
CA GLY A 104 -6.66 6.81 9.76
C GLY A 104 -6.84 8.07 10.61
N ASP A 105 -5.71 8.67 10.99
CA ASP A 105 -5.61 9.86 11.85
C ASP A 105 -4.51 10.81 11.35
N ASP A 106 -4.69 12.11 11.51
CA ASP A 106 -3.76 13.19 11.10
C ASP A 106 -2.93 13.77 12.25
N ARG A 107 -2.91 13.08 13.40
CA ARG A 107 -2.15 13.45 14.60
C ARG A 107 -1.00 12.48 14.86
N PRO A 108 0.07 12.50 14.04
CA PRO A 108 1.14 11.50 14.06
C PRO A 108 1.86 11.46 15.41
N ALA A 109 1.98 12.61 16.09
CA ALA A 109 2.66 12.74 17.38
C ALA A 109 2.05 11.90 18.53
N ARG A 110 0.86 11.32 18.31
CA ARG A 110 0.23 10.37 19.25
C ARG A 110 0.69 8.93 19.07
N TYR A 111 1.37 8.64 17.97
CA TYR A 111 1.71 7.30 17.52
C TYR A 111 3.23 7.17 17.38
N ALA A 112 3.75 5.96 17.59
CA ALA A 112 5.15 5.67 17.35
C ALA A 112 5.37 5.40 15.85
N ILE A 113 6.23 6.20 15.22
CA ILE A 113 6.75 5.96 13.87
C ILE A 113 8.18 5.46 14.06
N PHE A 114 8.48 4.27 13.54
CA PHE A 114 9.74 3.57 13.77
C PHE A 114 10.54 3.32 12.49
N GLY A 115 9.95 3.58 11.32
CA GLY A 115 10.60 3.42 10.04
C GLY A 115 10.18 4.52 9.06
N GLU A 116 10.87 4.54 7.93
CA GLU A 116 10.66 5.49 6.84
C GLU A 116 10.66 4.69 5.54
N VAL A 117 9.74 5.03 4.63
CA VAL A 117 9.73 4.54 3.27
C VAL A 117 9.74 5.77 2.37
N LYS A 118 10.81 5.95 1.60
CA LYS A 118 11.03 7.11 0.74
C LYS A 118 10.36 6.96 -0.62
N ALA A 119 10.40 5.75 -1.18
CA ALA A 119 9.87 5.50 -2.51
C ALA A 119 9.47 4.04 -2.72
N VAL A 120 8.45 3.85 -3.56
CA VAL A 120 8.04 2.54 -4.08
C VAL A 120 8.76 2.30 -5.40
N THR A 121 9.45 1.17 -5.55
CA THR A 121 10.30 0.91 -6.71
C THR A 121 9.69 -0.13 -7.65
N TYR A 122 10.06 -0.07 -8.92
CA TYR A 122 9.79 -1.16 -9.89
C TYR A 122 10.77 -2.32 -9.74
N ASN A 123 11.82 -2.19 -8.90
CA ASN A 123 12.82 -3.22 -8.74
C ASN A 123 12.20 -4.48 -8.14
N GLU A 124 12.39 -5.62 -8.81
CA GLU A 124 11.79 -6.90 -8.44
C GLU A 124 10.27 -6.88 -8.20
N MET A 125 9.55 -5.91 -8.77
CA MET A 125 8.11 -5.85 -8.68
C MET A 125 7.50 -7.04 -9.45
N LYS A 126 6.52 -7.71 -8.83
CA LYS A 126 5.81 -8.82 -9.47
C LYS A 126 4.34 -8.81 -9.05
N ILE A 127 3.46 -8.99 -10.03
CA ILE A 127 2.02 -9.15 -9.81
C ILE A 127 1.60 -10.46 -10.48
N ASP A 128 1.22 -11.46 -9.69
CA ASP A 128 0.73 -12.75 -10.16
C ASP A 128 -0.76 -12.87 -9.83
N GLN A 129 -1.60 -12.96 -10.86
CA GLN A 129 -3.06 -13.08 -10.74
C GLN A 129 -3.54 -14.54 -10.66
N GLY A 130 -2.68 -15.46 -10.22
CA GLY A 130 -3.03 -16.83 -9.88
C GLY A 130 -3.98 -16.96 -8.68
N CYS A 131 -4.12 -18.17 -8.16
CA CYS A 131 -4.89 -18.45 -6.95
C CYS A 131 -3.95 -18.97 -5.86
N PRO A 132 -3.50 -18.11 -4.93
CA PRO A 132 -3.95 -16.73 -4.66
C PRO A 132 -3.32 -15.70 -5.60
N VAL A 133 -3.88 -14.49 -5.60
CA VAL A 133 -3.21 -13.33 -6.18
C VAL A 133 -2.05 -12.93 -5.28
N THR A 134 -0.88 -12.65 -5.86
CA THR A 134 0.31 -12.21 -5.12
C THR A 134 0.91 -10.94 -5.70
N VAL A 135 1.38 -10.06 -4.82
CA VAL A 135 2.01 -8.78 -5.15
C VAL A 135 3.33 -8.69 -4.39
N GLN A 136 4.45 -8.56 -5.09
CA GLN A 136 5.77 -8.37 -4.50
C GLN A 136 6.27 -6.97 -4.82
N VAL A 137 6.82 -6.29 -3.80
CA VAL A 137 7.31 -4.92 -3.90
C VAL A 137 8.61 -4.78 -3.13
N VAL A 138 9.54 -4.01 -3.69
CA VAL A 138 10.72 -3.47 -3.01
C VAL A 138 10.53 -1.97 -2.83
N VAL A 139 10.78 -1.48 -1.63
CA VAL A 139 10.66 -0.06 -1.28
C VAL A 139 11.98 0.47 -0.72
N ASP A 140 12.37 1.66 -1.17
CA ASP A 140 13.51 2.41 -0.66
C ASP A 140 13.16 2.96 0.74
N VAL A 141 14.02 2.67 1.72
CA VAL A 141 13.84 3.05 3.14
C VAL A 141 14.89 4.06 3.58
#